data_AF-A0A2T2SMX5-F1
#
_entry.id   AF-A0A2T2SMX5-F1
#
_cell.length_a   1.000
_cell.length_b   1.000
_cell.length_c   1.000
_cell.angle_alpha   90.00
_cell.angle_beta   90.00
_cell.angle_gamma   90.00
#
_symmetry.space_group_name_H-M   'P 1'
#
loop_
_entity.id
_entity.type
_entity.pdbx_description
1 polymer ?
#
loop_
_entity_poly.entity_id
_entity_poly.type
_entity_poly.pdbx_seq_one_letter_code
_entity_poly.pdbx_strand_id
1 'polypeptide(L)' 'MLRSDCTLLSHLTLLFTLAALALGLAVPPAVAQSADDEHVVYDSSHFDALEYRMIGPYRGGRSTAVTGIAG' A
#
# COMPACT_ATOMS: atom_id res chain seq x y z
N MET A 1 -29.81 16.40 37.42
CA MET A 1 -28.43 16.86 37.13
C MET A 1 -27.64 15.92 36.18
N LEU A 2 -28.11 14.71 35.83
CA LEU A 2 -27.37 13.74 34.99
C LEU A 2 -27.32 14.03 33.46
N ARG A 3 -27.88 15.14 32.97
CA ARG A 3 -28.09 15.36 31.52
C ARG A 3 -26.92 16.09 30.83
N SER A 4 -26.17 16.91 31.56
CA SER A 4 -25.05 17.70 31.03
C SER A 4 -23.75 16.90 30.86
N ASP A 5 -23.59 15.83 31.63
CA ASP A 5 -22.38 14.99 31.62
C ASP A 5 -22.33 14.10 30.36
N CYS A 6 -23.50 13.72 29.84
CA CYS A 6 -23.63 12.87 28.65
C CYS A 6 -23.30 13.63 27.35
N THR A 7 -23.66 14.93 27.30
CA THR A 7 -23.31 15.81 26.18
C THR A 7 -21.82 16.17 26.17
N LEU A 8 -21.21 16.32 27.36
CA LEU A 8 -19.78 16.61 27.47
C LEU A 8 -18.94 15.40 27.02
N LEU A 9 -19.34 14.19 27.43
CA LEU A 9 -18.71 12.95 27.00
C LEU A 9 -18.82 12.73 25.48
N SER A 10 -19.96 13.03 24.87
CA SER A 10 -20.14 12.90 23.41
C SER A 10 -19.35 13.91 22.60
N HIS A 11 -19.19 15.14 23.09
CA HIS A 11 -18.32 16.13 22.46
C HIS A 11 -16.84 15.73 22.57
N LEU A 12 -16.42 15.19 23.71
CA LEU A 12 -15.04 14.73 23.90
C LEU A 12 -14.68 13.57 22.96
N THR A 13 -15.59 12.60 22.79
CA THR A 13 -15.36 11.49 21.87
C THR A 13 -15.36 11.94 20.41
N LEU A 14 -16.23 12.88 20.02
CA LEU A 14 -16.25 13.46 18.68
C LEU A 14 -14.96 14.25 18.38
N LEU A 15 -14.47 15.04 19.33
CA LEU A 15 -13.22 15.79 19.16
C LEU A 15 -12.03 14.85 19.04
N PHE A 16 -12.01 13.77 19.83
CA PHE A 16 -10.96 12.76 19.76
C PHE A 16 -10.93 12.04 18.39
N THR A 17 -12.09 11.66 17.86
CA THR A 17 -12.16 11.01 16.54
C THR A 17 -11.78 11.95 15.40
N LEU A 18 -12.20 13.22 15.46
CA LEU A 18 -11.80 14.24 14.49
C LEU A 18 -10.29 14.50 14.53
N ALA A 19 -9.69 14.57 15.72
CA ALA A 19 -8.25 14.74 15.87
C ALA A 19 -7.47 13.54 15.32
N ALA A 20 -7.92 12.31 15.60
CA ALA A 20 -7.31 11.10 15.07
C ALA A 20 -7.39 11.03 13.54
N LEU A 21 -8.53 11.41 12.96
CA LEU A 21 -8.71 11.45 11.51
C LEU A 21 -7.82 12.50 10.85
N ALA A 22 -7.76 13.71 11.42
CA ALA A 22 -6.90 14.78 10.93
C ALA A 22 -5.41 14.37 10.97
N LEU A 23 -4.99 13.67 12.02
CA LEU A 23 -3.62 13.16 12.14
C LEU A 23 -3.33 12.07 11.11
N GLY A 24 -4.30 11.19 10.82
CA GLY A 24 -4.18 10.15 9.79
C GLY A 24 -4.06 10.71 8.37
N LEU A 25 -4.73 11.82 8.07
CA LEU A 25 -4.65 12.52 6.78
C LEU A 25 -3.31 13.24 6.56
N ALA A 26 -2.58 13.56 7.64
CA ALA A 26 -1.28 14.21 7.57
C ALA A 26 -0.12 13.23 7.43
N VAL A 27 -0.37 11.91 7.44
CA VAL A 27 0.68 10.91 7.22
C VAL A 27 1.11 10.98 5.76
N PRO A 28 2.39 11.30 5.46
CA PRO A 28 2.88 11.27 4.09
C PRO A 28 2.69 9.85 3.52
N PRO A 29 2.38 9.72 2.20
CA PRO A 29 2.25 8.40 1.58
C PRO A 29 3.54 7.61 1.83
N ALA A 30 3.40 6.32 2.13
CA ALA A 30 4.54 5.43 2.23
C ALA A 30 5.33 5.53 0.91
N VAL A 31 6.60 5.93 1.01
CA VAL A 31 7.54 6.21 -0.11
C VAL A 31 7.83 5.01 -1.01
N ALA A 32 7.11 3.90 -0.84
CA ALA A 32 7.25 2.70 -1.66
C ALA A 32 6.75 2.89 -3.10
N GLN A 33 5.98 3.94 -3.38
CA GLN A 33 5.41 4.22 -4.70
C GLN A 33 5.49 5.72 -5.02
N SER A 34 6.71 6.25 -5.10
CA SER A 34 6.93 7.58 -5.68
C SER A 34 6.49 7.54 -7.15
N ALA A 35 5.53 8.38 -7.54
CA ALA A 35 5.03 8.44 -8.92
C ALA A 35 5.99 9.16 -9.89
N ASP A 36 7.16 9.59 -9.40
CA ASP A 36 8.10 10.49 -10.07
C ASP A 36 9.32 9.74 -10.65
N ASP A 37 9.13 8.47 -11.01
CA ASP A 37 10.16 7.67 -11.68
C ASP A 37 9.97 7.73 -13.19
N GLU A 38 10.52 8.81 -13.77
CA GLU A 38 10.78 8.91 -15.20
C GLU A 38 11.80 7.82 -15.58
N HIS A 39 11.29 6.65 -15.97
CA HIS A 39 12.05 5.57 -16.60
C HIS A 39 13.36 5.19 -15.88
N VAL A 40 13.27 4.80 -14.60
CA VAL A 40 14.46 4.38 -13.83
C VAL A 40 15.12 3.17 -14.48
N VAL A 41 16.38 3.38 -14.86
CA VAL A 41 17.27 2.33 -15.30
C VAL A 41 17.90 1.70 -14.06
N TYR A 42 17.50 0.47 -13.75
CA TYR A 42 18.08 -0.32 -12.68
C TYR A 42 19.33 -1.05 -13.18
N ASP A 43 20.38 -1.11 -12.34
CA ASP A 43 21.54 -1.96 -12.63
C ASP A 43 21.14 -3.44 -12.57
N SER A 44 21.30 -4.13 -13.70
CA SER A 44 20.92 -5.54 -13.86
C SER A 44 21.73 -6.50 -13.01
N SER A 45 22.95 -6.12 -12.58
CA SER A 45 23.83 -6.98 -11.77
C SER A 45 23.19 -7.44 -10.46
N HIS A 46 22.26 -6.65 -9.92
CA HIS A 46 21.48 -7.01 -8.72
C HIS A 46 20.60 -8.25 -8.90
N PHE A 47 20.29 -8.63 -10.14
CA PHE A 47 19.41 -9.74 -10.46
C PHE A 47 20.16 -10.97 -10.96
N ASP A 48 21.49 -10.94 -11.04
CA ASP A 48 22.31 -12.04 -11.57
C ASP A 48 22.14 -13.36 -10.81
N ALA A 49 21.78 -13.28 -9.52
CA ALA A 49 21.53 -14.44 -8.68
C ALA A 49 20.10 -15.01 -8.82
N LEU A 50 19.21 -14.36 -9.56
CA LEU A 50 17.84 -14.82 -9.75
C LEU A 50 17.78 -15.88 -10.86
N GLU A 51 17.48 -17.12 -10.48
CA GLU A 51 17.25 -18.20 -11.43
C GLU A 51 15.75 -18.45 -11.65
N TYR A 52 15.35 -18.53 -12.91
CA TYR A 52 13.98 -18.93 -13.25
C TYR A 52 13.72 -20.39 -12.88
N ARG A 53 12.63 -20.64 -12.17
CA ARG A 53 12.20 -22.00 -11.81
C ARG A 53 10.70 -22.19 -12.02
N MET A 54 10.34 -23.10 -12.93
CA MET A 54 8.96 -23.55 -13.10
C MET A 54 8.56 -24.47 -11.94
N ILE A 55 7.62 -24.02 -11.11
CA ILE A 55 7.06 -24.82 -10.02
C ILE A 55 5.73 -25.45 -10.47
N GLY A 56 5.82 -26.63 -11.08
CA GLY A 56 4.70 -27.58 -11.20
C GLY A 56 3.56 -27.20 -12.16
N PRO A 57 2.69 -28.17 -12.50
CA PRO A 57 1.82 -28.10 -13.67
C PRO A 57 0.77 -27.00 -13.55
N TYR A 58 0.42 -26.37 -14.66
CA TYR A 58 -0.65 -25.38 -14.80
C TYR A 58 -2.00 -25.95 -14.34
N ARG A 59 -2.24 -26.00 -13.03
CA ARG A 59 -3.49 -26.50 -12.45
C ARG A 59 -4.54 -25.39 -12.56
N GLY A 60 -5.19 -25.37 -13.72
CA GLY A 60 -6.41 -24.62 -13.96
C GLY A 60 -6.25 -23.43 -14.89
N GLY A 61 -5.98 -23.67 -16.18
CA GLY A 61 -6.51 -22.93 -17.34
C GLY A 61 -6.45 -21.39 -17.41
N ARG A 62 -5.81 -20.70 -16.47
CA ARG A 62 -5.80 -19.23 -16.35
C ARG A 62 -4.39 -18.64 -16.16
N SER A 63 -3.35 -19.47 -16.20
CA SER A 63 -1.97 -18.98 -16.27
C SER A 63 -1.64 -18.74 -17.75
N THR A 64 -2.03 -17.57 -18.25
CA THR A 64 -1.53 -17.06 -19.53
C THR A 64 -0.05 -16.72 -19.35
N ALA A 65 0.79 -17.29 -20.21
CA ALA A 65 2.25 -17.14 -20.18
C ALA A 65 2.71 -15.69 -19.92
N VAL A 66 3.73 -15.53 -19.07
CA VAL A 66 4.51 -14.29 -19.00
C VAL A 66 5.33 -14.22 -20.29
N THR A 67 4.81 -13.55 -21.32
CA THR A 67 5.60 -13.20 -22.50
C THR A 67 6.12 -11.78 -22.30
N GLY A 68 7.35 -11.64 -21.81
CA GLY A 68 8.08 -10.38 -21.98
C GLY A 68 8.36 -10.20 -23.46
N ILE A 69 7.91 -9.10 -24.05
CA ILE A 69 8.37 -8.69 -25.39
C ILE A 69 9.69 -7.97 -25.17
N ALA A 70 10.76 -8.41 -25.82
CA ALA A 70 12.02 -7.67 -25.84
C ALA A 70 11.79 -6.37 -26.63
N GLY A 71 12.13 -5.23 -26.02
CA GLY A 71 12.17 -3.92 -26.68
C GLY A 71 13.30 -3.82 -27.69
#